data_AF-A0A7K1KW84-F1
#
_entry.id   AF-A0A7K1KW84-F1
#
_cell.length_a   1.000
_cell.length_b   1.000
_cell.length_c   1.000
_cell.angle_alpha   90.00
_cell.angle_beta   90.00
_cell.angle_gamma   90.00
#
_symmetry.space_group_name_H-M   'P 1'
#
loop_
_entity.id
_entity.type
_entity.pdbx_description
1 polymer ?
#
loop_
_entity_poly.entity_id
_entity_poly.type
_entity_poly.pdbx_seq_one_letter_code
_entity_poly.pdbx_strand_id
1 'polypeptide(L)'
;MTSTTTLERAVTAAIRAGFAWTVRRERPEAWTEIARMTGVIMRTCGPGRGPTTPVELVGALRRPLGTWLPGCGADVGGLVVLDADDELTDATFEIGCDYTAEVLSGQDDPGAGWLPGWRVHRAEQIETAAFRALLVGTDDEYTRGRRFITERPAGALTELMVARDALDLPALVPYSEIPEERRWRGLWWPCPVCRWPMRVRGPLVRCDFPRHEAVYGPPDGGTASRLRPVGASRRAPGARPADGAVCVDESVWRYIVVPGVVEVRLHDRLAALPGVKTALYPRKDLHDIQVVGAGEGDKWEFTLDVKDYASASALARRLEERPIASGHLVLPRYRRDQIGELRRLLPETRIATEDQIHDRIRRRAARAGSPR
;
A
#
# COMPACT_ATOMS: atom_id res chain seq x y z
N MET A 1 -9.27 -28.94 -0.73
CA MET A 1 -9.28 -27.52 -0.40
C MET A 1 -7.93 -27.16 0.19
N THR A 2 -7.16 -26.32 -0.49
CA THR A 2 -5.89 -25.80 0.02
C THR A 2 -6.20 -24.87 1.20
N SER A 3 -5.56 -25.08 2.37
CA SER A 3 -5.73 -24.17 3.51
C SER A 3 -5.39 -22.72 3.12
N THR A 4 -6.12 -21.74 3.63
CA THR A 4 -5.92 -20.30 3.40
C THR A 4 -4.46 -19.87 3.54
N THR A 5 -3.79 -20.32 4.61
CA THR A 5 -2.38 -20.05 4.88
C THR A 5 -1.45 -20.65 3.84
N THR A 6 -1.85 -21.73 3.17
CA THR A 6 -1.06 -22.36 2.12
C THR A 6 -1.12 -21.55 0.82
N LEU A 7 -2.26 -20.96 0.48
CA LEU A 7 -2.38 -20.08 -0.71
C LEU A 7 -1.57 -18.80 -0.53
N GLU A 8 -1.71 -18.11 0.60
CA GLU A 8 -0.96 -16.87 0.90
C GLU A 8 0.56 -17.11 0.83
N ARG A 9 1.03 -18.22 1.41
CA ARG A 9 2.45 -18.60 1.34
C ARG A 9 2.90 -18.87 -0.09
N ALA A 10 2.07 -19.48 -0.92
CA ALA A 10 2.42 -19.73 -2.32
C ALA A 10 2.45 -18.46 -3.16
N VAL A 11 1.48 -17.55 -2.96
CA VAL A 11 1.48 -16.23 -3.62
C VAL A 11 2.72 -15.44 -3.19
N THR A 12 3.02 -15.42 -1.89
CA THR A 12 4.22 -14.76 -1.38
C THR A 12 5.49 -15.35 -1.98
N ALA A 13 5.58 -16.69 -2.06
CA ALA A 13 6.72 -17.36 -2.67
C ALA A 13 6.90 -17.03 -4.16
N ALA A 14 5.79 -16.93 -4.90
CA ALA A 14 5.80 -16.51 -6.30
C ALA A 14 6.33 -15.07 -6.44
N ILE A 15 5.88 -14.14 -5.59
CA ILE A 15 6.32 -12.74 -5.58
C ILE A 15 7.79 -12.62 -5.20
N ARG A 16 8.24 -13.34 -4.17
CA ARG A 16 9.65 -13.39 -3.75
C ARG A 16 10.55 -13.91 -4.88
N ALA A 17 10.15 -15.00 -5.53
CA ALA A 17 10.87 -15.55 -6.68
C ALA A 17 10.90 -14.57 -7.87
N GLY A 18 9.78 -13.89 -8.14
CA GLY A 18 9.70 -12.86 -9.18
C GLY A 18 10.66 -11.71 -8.91
N PHE A 19 10.67 -11.18 -7.69
CA PHE A 19 11.62 -10.11 -7.33
C PHE A 19 13.07 -10.58 -7.37
N ALA A 20 13.36 -11.77 -6.83
CA ALA A 20 14.70 -12.35 -6.90
C ALA A 20 15.16 -12.45 -8.37
N TRP A 21 14.26 -12.84 -9.28
CA TRP A 21 14.54 -12.83 -10.70
C TRP A 21 14.88 -11.43 -11.23
N THR A 22 14.16 -10.38 -10.82
CA THR A 22 14.42 -9.01 -11.33
C THR A 22 15.81 -8.50 -10.97
N VAL A 23 16.34 -8.86 -9.78
CA VAL A 23 17.66 -8.40 -9.31
C VAL A 23 18.79 -9.44 -9.46
N ARG A 24 18.53 -10.54 -10.17
CA ARG A 24 19.44 -11.71 -10.26
C ARG A 24 20.86 -11.42 -10.77
N ARG A 25 21.04 -10.32 -11.51
CA ARG A 25 22.35 -9.92 -12.05
C ARG A 25 23.19 -9.16 -11.03
N GLU A 26 22.55 -8.58 -10.02
CA GLU A 26 23.17 -7.72 -9.02
C GLU A 26 23.32 -8.44 -7.67
N ARG A 27 22.49 -9.45 -7.41
CA ARG A 27 22.41 -10.16 -6.14
C ARG A 27 22.71 -11.64 -6.30
N PRO A 28 23.84 -12.16 -5.78
CA PRO A 28 24.16 -13.59 -5.85
C PRO A 28 23.12 -14.46 -5.11
N GLU A 29 22.49 -13.92 -4.06
CA GLU A 29 21.48 -14.62 -3.24
C GLU A 29 20.17 -14.89 -4.00
N ALA A 30 19.92 -14.18 -5.10
CA ALA A 30 18.69 -14.27 -5.87
C ALA A 30 18.39 -15.69 -6.36
N TRP A 31 19.40 -16.41 -6.87
CA TRP A 31 19.21 -17.77 -7.35
C TRP A 31 18.86 -18.75 -6.22
N THR A 32 19.50 -18.60 -5.06
CA THR A 32 19.18 -19.38 -3.87
C THR A 32 17.74 -19.12 -3.42
N GLU A 33 17.29 -17.88 -3.49
CA GLU A 33 15.93 -17.51 -3.13
C GLU A 33 14.90 -18.11 -4.09
N ILE A 34 15.14 -18.06 -5.41
CA ILE A 34 14.27 -18.71 -6.39
C ILE A 34 14.21 -20.22 -6.15
N ALA A 35 15.34 -20.85 -5.84
CA ALA A 35 15.39 -22.29 -5.52
C ALA A 35 14.58 -22.63 -4.26
N ARG A 36 14.67 -21.83 -3.20
CA ARG A 36 13.86 -22.02 -1.99
C ARG A 36 12.38 -21.85 -2.25
N MET A 37 12.00 -20.79 -2.96
CA MET A 37 10.59 -20.53 -3.29
C MET A 37 10.02 -21.61 -4.22
N THR A 38 10.84 -22.22 -5.07
CA THR A 38 10.45 -23.41 -5.85
C THR A 38 10.04 -24.55 -4.93
N GLY A 39 10.79 -24.83 -3.86
CA GLY A 39 10.41 -25.83 -2.85
C GLY A 39 9.09 -25.52 -2.14
N VAL A 40 8.83 -24.24 -1.83
CA VAL A 40 7.55 -23.80 -1.23
C VAL A 40 6.40 -24.03 -2.20
N ILE A 41 6.56 -23.66 -3.46
CA ILE A 41 5.54 -23.86 -4.51
C ILE A 41 5.28 -25.34 -4.74
N MET A 42 6.32 -26.17 -4.86
CA MET A 42 6.17 -27.62 -5.03
C MET A 42 5.38 -28.25 -3.87
N ARG A 43 5.62 -27.81 -2.63
CA ARG A 43 4.87 -28.29 -1.46
C ARG A 43 3.38 -27.94 -1.56
N THR A 44 3.05 -26.75 -2.06
CA THR A 44 1.66 -26.32 -2.24
C THR A 44 0.97 -27.03 -3.40
N CYS A 45 1.66 -27.18 -4.53
CA CYS A 45 1.09 -27.82 -5.72
C CYS A 45 0.93 -29.33 -5.56
N GLY A 46 1.82 -29.96 -4.80
CA GLY A 46 1.94 -31.41 -4.67
C GLY A 46 2.82 -32.03 -5.77
N PRO A 47 3.19 -33.31 -5.62
CA PRO A 47 4.12 -33.99 -6.54
C PRO A 47 3.65 -33.96 -8.00
N GLY A 48 4.54 -33.61 -8.91
CA GLY A 48 4.28 -33.60 -10.36
C GLY A 48 3.27 -32.54 -10.82
N ARG A 49 2.90 -31.59 -9.96
CA ARG A 49 1.98 -30.50 -10.28
C ARG A 49 2.70 -29.15 -10.18
N GLY A 50 2.45 -28.27 -11.14
CA GLY A 50 3.11 -26.95 -11.19
C GLY A 50 4.61 -27.03 -11.53
N PRO A 51 5.35 -25.92 -11.35
CA PRO A 51 6.78 -25.87 -11.63
C PRO A 51 7.60 -26.68 -10.60
N THR A 52 8.55 -27.46 -11.08
CA THR A 52 9.42 -28.34 -10.28
C THR A 52 10.89 -27.91 -10.25
N THR A 53 11.27 -26.97 -11.13
CA THR A 53 12.62 -26.39 -11.17
C THR A 53 12.58 -24.87 -11.06
N PRO A 54 13.68 -24.21 -10.64
CA PRO A 54 13.78 -22.75 -10.62
C PRO A 54 13.44 -22.09 -11.97
N VAL A 55 13.90 -22.70 -13.08
CA VAL A 55 13.65 -22.19 -14.43
C VAL A 55 12.18 -22.35 -14.82
N GLU A 56 11.57 -23.49 -14.50
CA GLU A 56 10.13 -23.71 -14.70
C GLU A 56 9.29 -22.73 -13.89
N LEU A 57 9.68 -22.45 -12.64
CA LEU A 57 8.98 -21.49 -11.80
C LEU A 57 9.03 -20.11 -12.46
N VAL A 58 10.21 -19.63 -12.85
CA VAL A 58 10.37 -18.35 -13.53
C VAL A 58 9.55 -18.30 -14.83
N GLY A 59 9.52 -19.38 -15.61
CA GLY A 59 8.64 -19.49 -16.78
C GLY A 59 7.15 -19.39 -16.43
N ALA A 60 6.73 -20.01 -15.33
CA ALA A 60 5.36 -19.96 -14.84
C ALA A 60 4.95 -18.58 -14.31
N LEU A 61 5.88 -17.80 -13.75
CA LEU A 61 5.62 -16.45 -13.22
C LEU A 61 5.19 -15.42 -14.28
N ARG A 62 5.43 -15.71 -15.57
CA ARG A 62 4.96 -14.89 -16.71
C ARG A 62 3.54 -15.26 -17.18
N ARG A 63 2.88 -16.20 -16.51
CA ARG A 63 1.51 -16.64 -16.80
C ARG A 63 0.64 -16.44 -15.57
N PRO A 64 -0.70 -16.32 -15.75
CA PRO A 64 -1.61 -16.14 -14.61
C PRO A 64 -1.47 -17.29 -13.60
N LEU A 65 -1.39 -16.97 -12.31
CA LEU A 65 -1.16 -17.95 -11.24
C LEU A 65 -2.18 -19.09 -11.28
N GLY A 66 -3.44 -18.80 -11.60
CA GLY A 66 -4.51 -19.79 -11.68
C GLY A 66 -4.30 -20.87 -12.75
N THR A 67 -3.38 -20.68 -13.70
CA THR A 67 -3.05 -21.69 -14.71
C THR A 67 -2.14 -22.81 -14.20
N TRP A 68 -1.48 -22.63 -13.06
CA TRP A 68 -0.51 -23.59 -12.54
C TRP A 68 -0.51 -23.75 -11.01
N LEU A 69 -1.03 -22.76 -10.27
CA LEU A 69 -1.14 -22.81 -8.82
C LEU A 69 -2.56 -23.25 -8.41
N PRO A 70 -2.71 -24.43 -7.77
CA PRO A 70 -4.03 -24.95 -7.43
C PRO A 70 -4.69 -24.16 -6.29
N GLY A 71 -6.02 -24.03 -6.35
CA GLY A 71 -6.80 -23.37 -5.30
C GLY A 71 -6.76 -21.84 -5.34
N CYS A 72 -6.26 -21.24 -6.42
CA CYS A 72 -6.41 -19.82 -6.65
C CYS A 72 -7.90 -19.46 -6.86
N GLY A 73 -8.43 -18.55 -6.05
CA GLY A 73 -9.70 -17.89 -6.35
C GLY A 73 -9.56 -16.97 -7.56
N ALA A 74 -10.68 -16.45 -8.09
CA ALA A 74 -10.69 -15.58 -9.26
C ALA A 74 -9.75 -14.36 -9.12
N ASP A 75 -9.73 -13.76 -7.94
CA ASP A 75 -8.94 -12.55 -7.63
C ASP A 75 -7.43 -12.74 -7.84
N VAL A 76 -6.88 -13.88 -7.40
CA VAL A 76 -5.46 -14.21 -7.51
C VAL A 76 -5.15 -15.00 -8.78
N GLY A 77 -6.12 -15.72 -9.31
CA GLY A 77 -5.94 -16.59 -10.48
C GLY A 77 -5.45 -15.82 -11.70
N GLY A 78 -5.87 -14.55 -11.85
CA GLY A 78 -5.44 -13.66 -12.92
C GLY A 78 -4.07 -12.99 -12.70
N LEU A 79 -3.48 -13.09 -11.51
CA LEU A 79 -2.21 -12.44 -11.19
C LEU A 79 -1.09 -13.01 -12.06
N VAL A 80 -0.42 -12.16 -12.83
CA VAL A 80 0.84 -12.46 -13.52
C VAL A 80 1.94 -11.75 -12.73
N VAL A 81 3.00 -12.45 -12.31
CA VAL A 81 4.03 -11.84 -11.44
C VAL A 81 5.08 -11.09 -12.24
N LEU A 82 5.54 -11.68 -13.34
CA LEU A 82 6.56 -11.11 -14.23
C LEU A 82 5.98 -10.74 -15.58
N ASP A 83 6.35 -9.57 -16.10
CA ASP A 83 6.05 -9.22 -17.49
C ASP A 83 7.08 -9.83 -18.48
N ALA A 84 6.98 -9.43 -19.75
CA ALA A 84 7.86 -9.90 -20.81
C ALA A 84 9.32 -9.42 -20.65
N ASP A 85 9.53 -8.33 -19.91
CA ASP A 85 10.83 -7.69 -19.70
C ASP A 85 11.49 -8.13 -18.37
N ASP A 86 10.97 -9.19 -17.73
CA ASP A 86 11.41 -9.70 -16.43
C ASP A 86 11.18 -8.75 -15.26
N GLU A 87 10.21 -7.85 -15.37
CA GLU A 87 9.87 -6.91 -14.31
C GLU A 87 8.61 -7.36 -13.56
N LEU A 88 8.52 -6.95 -12.29
CA LEU A 88 7.28 -7.13 -11.53
C LEU A 88 6.15 -6.33 -12.18
N THR A 89 5.02 -7.00 -12.40
CA THR A 89 3.80 -6.37 -12.94
C THR A 89 3.13 -5.47 -11.91
N ASP A 90 2.32 -4.53 -12.40
CA ASP A 90 1.46 -3.69 -11.57
C ASP A 90 0.49 -4.51 -10.70
N ALA A 91 -0.02 -5.63 -11.23
CA ALA A 91 -0.88 -6.56 -10.49
C ALA A 91 -0.16 -7.18 -9.27
N THR A 92 1.16 -7.30 -9.31
CA THR A 92 1.95 -7.79 -8.16
C THR A 92 1.91 -6.82 -6.99
N PHE A 93 2.01 -5.53 -7.25
CA PHE A 93 1.90 -4.49 -6.22
C PHE A 93 0.45 -4.30 -5.75
N GLU A 94 -0.50 -4.44 -6.67
CA GLU A 94 -1.91 -4.20 -6.39
C GLU A 94 -2.58 -5.37 -5.68
N ILE A 95 -2.52 -6.58 -6.25
CA ILE A 95 -3.19 -7.79 -5.74
C ILE A 95 -2.24 -8.60 -4.87
N GLY A 96 -1.00 -8.77 -5.30
CA GLY A 96 -0.03 -9.63 -4.61
C GLY A 96 0.20 -9.23 -3.16
N CYS A 97 0.26 -7.93 -2.87
CA CYS A 97 0.44 -7.38 -1.53
C CYS A 97 -0.69 -7.73 -0.54
N ASP A 98 -1.90 -8.04 -1.01
CA ASP A 98 -3.04 -8.41 -0.15
C ASP A 98 -2.93 -9.85 0.37
N TYR A 99 -2.04 -10.65 -0.23
CA TYR A 99 -1.84 -12.08 0.07
C TYR A 99 -0.46 -12.39 0.65
N THR A 100 0.34 -11.35 0.96
CA THR A 100 1.68 -11.56 1.52
C THR A 100 1.58 -12.12 2.94
N ALA A 101 2.39 -13.14 3.22
CA ALA A 101 2.45 -13.81 4.51
C ALA A 101 3.85 -14.32 4.78
N GLU A 102 4.15 -14.61 6.04
CA GLU A 102 5.42 -15.21 6.42
C GLU A 102 5.56 -16.61 5.78
N VAL A 103 6.57 -16.78 4.93
CA VAL A 103 6.83 -18.03 4.19
C VAL A 103 7.83 -18.92 4.93
N LEU A 104 8.88 -18.30 5.47
CA LEU A 104 9.96 -18.91 6.23
C LEU A 104 9.92 -18.32 7.64
N SER A 105 10.14 -19.14 8.66
CA SER A 105 9.98 -18.74 10.06
C SER A 105 11.11 -17.84 10.57
N GLY A 106 10.75 -16.68 11.14
CA GLY A 106 11.55 -15.94 12.13
C GLY A 106 12.87 -15.32 11.65
N GLN A 107 13.75 -15.00 12.61
CA GLN A 107 15.01 -14.23 12.46
C GLN A 107 16.04 -14.81 11.46
N ASP A 108 15.78 -16.00 10.92
CA ASP A 108 16.65 -16.71 9.97
C ASP A 108 16.13 -16.67 8.53
N ASP A 109 15.09 -15.87 8.19
CA ASP A 109 14.69 -15.68 6.79
C ASP A 109 15.83 -14.98 6.03
N PRO A 110 16.58 -15.68 5.16
CA PRO A 110 17.75 -15.08 4.53
C PRO A 110 17.36 -14.08 3.43
N GLY A 111 16.07 -14.01 3.09
CA GLY A 111 15.50 -12.98 2.25
C GLY A 111 15.28 -11.65 2.99
N ALA A 112 15.11 -11.64 4.31
CA ALA A 112 14.73 -10.44 5.06
C ALA A 112 15.77 -9.30 4.99
N GLY A 113 17.04 -9.62 4.74
CA GLY A 113 18.12 -8.64 4.64
C GLY A 113 18.19 -7.87 3.32
N TRP A 114 17.49 -8.30 2.27
CA TRP A 114 17.60 -7.69 0.93
C TRP A 114 16.30 -7.68 0.12
N LEU A 115 15.32 -8.52 0.46
CA LEU A 115 13.96 -8.42 -0.04
C LEU A 115 13.24 -7.27 0.69
N PRO A 116 12.55 -6.38 -0.02
CA PRO A 116 11.79 -5.35 0.67
C PRO A 116 10.63 -5.95 1.48
N GLY A 117 10.36 -5.35 2.63
CA GLY A 117 9.55 -5.95 3.71
C GLY A 117 8.14 -6.38 3.29
N TRP A 118 7.54 -5.73 2.29
CA TRP A 118 6.20 -6.09 1.82
C TRP A 118 6.13 -7.46 1.12
N ARG A 119 7.26 -8.02 0.72
CA ARG A 119 7.34 -9.35 0.10
C ARG A 119 7.47 -10.47 1.13
N VAL A 120 7.69 -10.14 2.41
CA VAL A 120 7.96 -11.11 3.49
C VAL A 120 7.00 -10.96 4.67
N HIS A 121 6.48 -9.76 4.90
CA HIS A 121 5.65 -9.44 6.06
C HIS A 121 4.25 -8.99 5.65
N ARG A 122 3.28 -9.30 6.52
CA ARG A 122 1.92 -8.75 6.46
C ARG A 122 1.94 -7.26 6.81
N ALA A 123 0.99 -6.50 6.28
CA ALA A 123 0.82 -5.07 6.57
C ALA A 123 0.89 -4.76 8.08
N GLU A 124 0.17 -5.53 8.90
CA GLU A 124 0.15 -5.36 10.36
C GLU A 124 1.50 -5.52 11.04
N GLN A 125 2.36 -6.43 10.55
CA GLN A 125 3.69 -6.63 11.11
C GLN A 125 4.55 -5.39 10.84
N ILE A 126 4.43 -4.82 9.64
CA ILE A 126 5.10 -3.58 9.26
C ILE A 126 4.56 -2.40 10.07
N GLU A 127 3.24 -2.24 10.18
CA GLU A 127 2.61 -1.19 11.00
C GLU A 127 3.03 -1.29 12.48
N THR A 128 2.96 -2.49 13.06
CA THR A 128 3.35 -2.73 14.45
C THR A 128 4.83 -2.40 14.67
N ALA A 129 5.71 -2.79 13.73
CA ALA A 129 7.13 -2.46 13.81
C ALA A 129 7.38 -0.96 13.65
N ALA A 130 6.74 -0.32 12.66
CA ALA A 130 6.90 1.08 12.32
C ALA A 130 6.42 2.02 13.43
N PHE A 131 5.30 1.68 14.08
CA PHE A 131 4.67 2.52 15.09
C PHE A 131 4.99 2.10 16.52
N ARG A 132 5.84 1.08 16.74
CA ARG A 132 6.23 0.63 18.08
C ARG A 132 6.69 1.78 18.98
N ALA A 133 7.50 2.70 18.43
CA ALA A 133 7.97 3.86 19.16
C ALA A 133 6.84 4.86 19.50
N LEU A 134 5.84 5.01 18.62
CA LEU A 134 4.70 5.89 18.84
C LEU A 134 3.66 5.30 19.81
N LEU A 135 3.60 3.98 19.95
CA LEU A 135 2.65 3.32 20.85
C LEU A 135 2.91 3.62 22.34
N VAL A 136 4.14 4.00 22.71
CA VAL A 136 4.51 4.38 24.09
C VAL A 136 4.03 5.80 24.44
N GLY A 137 3.86 6.66 23.44
CA GLY A 137 3.41 8.04 23.60
C GLY A 137 1.89 8.20 23.79
N THR A 138 1.44 9.45 23.72
CA THR A 138 0.03 9.87 23.72
C THR A 138 -0.66 9.57 22.38
N ASP A 139 -1.99 9.58 22.37
CA ASP A 139 -2.79 9.44 21.13
C ASP A 139 -2.46 10.55 20.11
N ASP A 140 -2.23 11.77 20.60
CA ASP A 140 -1.92 12.93 19.77
C ASP A 140 -0.52 12.81 19.12
N GLU A 141 0.48 12.31 19.85
CA GLU A 141 1.80 11.97 19.28
C GLU A 141 1.70 10.86 18.23
N TYR A 142 0.88 9.83 18.48
CA TYR A 142 0.63 8.77 17.50
C TYR A 142 0.02 9.35 16.21
N THR A 143 -1.00 10.20 16.34
CA THR A 143 -1.66 10.82 15.20
C THR A 143 -0.73 11.73 14.41
N ARG A 144 0.03 12.60 15.09
CA ARG A 144 1.03 13.46 14.43
C ARG A 144 2.10 12.63 13.71
N GLY A 145 2.61 11.57 14.34
CA GLY A 145 3.66 10.72 13.78
C GLY A 145 3.19 9.94 12.54
N ARG A 146 2.01 9.32 12.59
CA ARG A 146 1.43 8.62 11.42
C ARG A 146 1.13 9.59 10.28
N ARG A 147 0.51 10.74 10.58
CA ARG A 147 0.27 11.79 9.57
C ARG A 147 1.58 12.30 8.96
N PHE A 148 2.62 12.50 9.76
CA PHE A 148 3.93 12.95 9.29
C PHE A 148 4.53 11.97 8.26
N ILE A 149 4.54 10.67 8.55
CA ILE A 149 5.07 9.64 7.63
C ILE A 149 4.27 9.64 6.32
N THR A 150 2.94 9.71 6.41
CA THR A 150 2.05 9.74 5.24
C THR A 150 2.26 10.97 4.37
N GLU A 151 2.43 12.15 4.98
CA GLU A 151 2.56 13.41 4.25
C GLU A 151 4.01 13.71 3.79
N ARG A 152 5.02 13.12 4.45
CA ARG A 152 6.44 13.36 4.19
C ARG A 152 7.25 12.07 4.02
N PRO A 153 6.83 11.14 3.15
CA PRO A 153 7.52 9.85 3.01
C PRO A 153 8.87 9.94 2.29
N ALA A 154 9.21 11.12 1.75
CA ALA A 154 10.51 11.41 1.16
C ALA A 154 10.81 12.92 1.15
N GLY A 155 12.09 13.28 1.17
CA GLY A 155 12.55 14.66 1.17
C GLY A 155 14.04 14.79 1.45
N ALA A 156 14.56 16.03 1.49
CA ALA A 156 15.91 16.26 1.97
C ALA A 156 15.96 15.92 3.47
N LEU A 157 17.03 15.23 3.91
CA LEU A 157 17.14 14.77 5.30
C LEU A 157 17.01 15.92 6.30
N THR A 158 17.64 17.05 6.03
CA THR A 158 17.59 18.25 6.89
C THR A 158 16.19 18.84 6.99
N GLU A 159 15.45 18.94 5.87
CA GLU A 159 14.06 19.41 5.85
C GLU A 159 13.14 18.50 6.67
N LEU A 160 13.36 17.19 6.58
CA LEU A 160 12.58 16.19 7.32
C LEU A 160 12.88 16.25 8.82
N MET A 161 14.15 16.41 9.21
CA MET A 161 14.54 16.57 10.61
C MET A 161 13.91 17.83 11.22
N VAL A 162 14.06 18.98 10.57
CA VAL A 162 13.47 20.25 11.03
C VAL A 162 11.95 20.13 11.17
N ALA A 163 11.27 19.53 10.19
CA ALA A 163 9.82 19.37 10.23
C ALA A 163 9.36 18.40 11.32
N ARG A 164 10.14 17.35 11.61
CA ARG A 164 9.85 16.42 12.70
C ARG A 164 10.03 17.07 14.06
N ASP A 165 11.15 17.79 14.24
CA ASP A 165 11.49 18.44 15.51
C ASP A 165 10.47 19.55 15.83
N ALA A 166 9.97 20.26 14.81
CA ALA A 166 8.89 21.24 14.97
C ALA A 166 7.55 20.65 15.44
N LEU A 167 7.36 19.33 15.30
CA LEU A 167 6.18 18.60 15.77
C LEU A 167 6.42 17.83 17.08
N ASP A 168 7.61 18.01 17.67
CA ASP A 168 8.08 17.28 18.87
C ASP A 168 7.92 15.76 18.73
N LEU A 169 8.29 15.24 17.55
CA LEU A 169 8.17 13.83 17.24
C LEU A 169 9.48 13.09 17.50
N PRO A 170 9.45 11.88 18.10
CA PRO A 170 10.64 11.06 18.24
C PRO A 170 11.13 10.59 16.86
N ALA A 171 12.32 9.96 16.84
CA ALA A 171 12.73 9.21 15.65
C ALA A 171 11.67 8.15 15.31
N LEU A 172 11.11 8.25 14.10
CA LEU A 172 10.08 7.36 13.60
C LEU A 172 10.73 6.17 12.87
N VAL A 173 10.07 5.68 11.82
CA VAL A 173 10.65 4.74 10.85
C VAL A 173 11.96 5.28 10.26
N PRO A 174 12.90 4.39 9.91
CA PRO A 174 14.13 4.80 9.25
C PRO A 174 13.83 5.39 7.86
N TYR A 175 14.53 6.47 7.55
CA TYR A 175 14.62 7.02 6.20
C TYR A 175 15.98 6.63 5.64
N SER A 176 15.98 6.06 4.44
CA SER A 176 17.19 5.61 3.74
C SER A 176 17.39 6.43 2.48
N GLU A 177 18.59 6.36 1.91
CA GLU A 177 18.87 6.94 0.60
C GLU A 177 17.81 6.52 -0.43
N ILE A 178 17.43 7.44 -1.32
CA ILE A 178 16.49 7.11 -2.41
C ILE A 178 17.09 5.98 -3.27
N PRO A 179 16.41 4.87 -3.57
CA PRO A 179 16.98 3.81 -4.40
C PRO A 179 17.46 4.29 -5.80
N GLU A 180 18.50 3.67 -6.36
CA GLU A 180 19.13 4.09 -7.62
C GLU A 180 18.15 4.06 -8.80
N GLU A 181 17.27 3.07 -8.85
CA GLU A 181 16.22 2.90 -9.86
C GLU A 181 15.11 3.97 -9.78
N ARG A 182 15.19 4.88 -8.80
CA ARG A 182 14.31 6.05 -8.63
C ARG A 182 15.05 7.36 -8.88
N ARG A 183 16.31 7.28 -9.30
CA ARG A 183 17.16 8.42 -9.63
C ARG A 183 17.41 8.45 -11.12
N TRP A 184 17.59 9.67 -11.63
CA TRP A 184 18.04 9.87 -12.99
C TRP A 184 18.92 11.12 -13.04
N ARG A 185 20.21 10.94 -13.35
CA ARG A 185 21.21 12.03 -13.40
C ARG A 185 21.20 12.92 -12.16
N GLY A 186 21.12 12.30 -10.97
CA GLY A 186 21.10 13.02 -9.69
C GLY A 186 19.76 13.70 -9.36
N LEU A 187 18.70 13.42 -10.11
CA LEU A 187 17.34 13.93 -9.87
C LEU A 187 16.39 12.81 -9.50
N TRP A 188 15.32 13.15 -8.78
CA TRP A 188 14.17 12.29 -8.52
C TRP A 188 12.87 13.10 -8.58
N TRP A 189 11.73 12.41 -8.66
CA TRP A 189 10.41 13.04 -8.71
C TRP A 189 9.46 12.44 -7.68
N PRO A 190 8.85 13.25 -6.80
CA PRO A 190 7.85 12.76 -5.85
C PRO A 190 6.52 12.50 -6.55
N CYS A 191 5.85 11.37 -6.27
CA CYS A 191 4.50 11.14 -6.77
C CYS A 191 3.55 12.30 -6.34
N PRO A 192 2.71 12.86 -7.23
CA PRO A 192 1.80 13.96 -6.87
C PRO A 192 0.68 13.54 -5.91
N VAL A 193 0.53 12.24 -5.62
CA VAL A 193 -0.47 11.71 -4.71
C VAL A 193 0.18 11.28 -3.38
N CYS A 194 1.10 10.32 -3.41
CA CYS A 194 1.73 9.80 -2.19
C CYS A 194 3.11 10.40 -1.90
N ARG A 195 3.65 11.30 -2.71
CA ARG A 195 4.95 12.00 -2.52
C ARG A 195 6.20 11.13 -2.45
N TRP A 196 6.07 9.81 -2.41
CA TRP A 196 7.20 8.88 -2.44
C TRP A 196 7.90 8.90 -3.81
N PRO A 197 9.21 8.59 -3.90
CA PRO A 197 9.97 8.72 -5.14
C PRO A 197 9.45 7.78 -6.22
N MET A 198 9.15 8.33 -7.39
CA MET A 198 8.71 7.55 -8.55
C MET A 198 9.87 6.76 -9.15
N ARG A 199 9.57 5.58 -9.69
CA ARG A 199 10.53 4.72 -10.38
C ARG A 199 10.84 5.29 -11.76
N VAL A 200 12.10 5.21 -12.16
CA VAL A 200 12.58 5.59 -13.50
C VAL A 200 12.83 4.30 -14.30
N ARG A 201 12.17 4.15 -15.45
CA ARG A 201 12.37 3.02 -16.37
C ARG A 201 12.47 3.53 -17.79
N GLY A 202 13.67 3.44 -18.37
CA GLY A 202 13.95 4.01 -19.69
C GLY A 202 13.55 5.49 -19.72
N PRO A 203 12.62 5.91 -20.61
CA PRO A 203 12.14 7.29 -20.65
C PRO A 203 11.03 7.58 -19.62
N LEU A 204 10.42 6.57 -19.01
CA LEU A 204 9.24 6.75 -18.17
C LEU A 204 9.59 6.94 -16.70
N VAL A 205 8.84 7.82 -16.04
CA VAL A 205 8.87 8.02 -14.59
C VAL A 205 7.47 7.77 -14.05
N ARG A 206 7.32 6.82 -13.13
CA ARG A 206 5.99 6.41 -12.65
C ARG A 206 5.94 6.06 -11.16
N CYS A 207 4.78 6.27 -10.54
CA CYS A 207 4.51 5.69 -9.23
C CYS A 207 4.30 4.18 -9.37
N ASP A 208 4.87 3.40 -8.43
CA ASP A 208 4.68 1.95 -8.39
C ASP A 208 3.28 1.55 -7.90
N PHE A 209 2.48 2.48 -7.35
CA PHE A 209 1.07 2.23 -7.04
C PHE A 209 0.19 2.69 -8.21
N PRO A 210 -0.37 1.78 -9.02
CA PRO A 210 -1.00 2.12 -10.30
C PRO A 210 -2.20 3.04 -10.17
N ARG A 211 -2.95 2.94 -9.06
CA ARG A 211 -4.16 3.75 -8.81
C ARG A 211 -3.88 5.22 -8.55
N HIS A 212 -2.62 5.62 -8.40
CA HIS A 212 -2.25 7.04 -8.42
C HIS A 212 -2.21 7.64 -9.83
N GLU A 213 -2.19 6.80 -10.87
CA GLU A 213 -2.16 7.23 -12.28
C GLU A 213 -1.09 8.30 -12.52
N ALA A 214 0.08 8.13 -11.90
CA ALA A 214 1.19 9.07 -11.96
C ALA A 214 2.23 8.48 -12.91
N VAL A 215 2.07 8.73 -14.20
CA VAL A 215 2.95 8.25 -15.27
C VAL A 215 3.40 9.41 -16.13
N TYR A 216 4.70 9.48 -16.37
CA TYR A 216 5.34 10.60 -17.02
C TYR A 216 6.38 10.15 -18.03
N GLY A 217 6.49 10.89 -19.12
CA GLY A 217 7.52 10.70 -20.14
C GLY A 217 8.38 11.94 -20.33
N PRO A 218 9.47 11.83 -21.12
CA PRO A 218 10.29 12.98 -21.47
C PRO A 218 9.48 13.93 -22.36
N PRO A 219 9.83 15.22 -22.39
CA PRO A 219 9.27 16.13 -23.39
C PRO A 219 9.90 15.81 -24.76
N ASP A 220 9.11 15.79 -25.82
CA ASP A 220 9.64 15.69 -27.19
C ASP A 220 10.72 16.77 -27.40
N GLY A 221 11.97 16.33 -27.65
CA GLY A 221 13.11 17.20 -27.97
C GLY A 221 13.65 18.11 -26.86
N GLY A 222 13.28 17.92 -25.60
CA GLY A 222 13.64 18.85 -24.51
C GLY A 222 14.54 18.26 -23.41
N THR A 223 15.24 19.14 -22.68
CA THR A 223 16.05 18.80 -21.51
C THR A 223 15.22 18.07 -20.43
N ALA A 224 15.39 16.75 -20.34
CA ALA A 224 15.78 15.99 -19.14
C ALA A 224 15.02 16.21 -17.79
N SER A 225 14.83 17.45 -17.34
CA SER A 225 14.28 17.77 -16.01
C SER A 225 12.77 18.00 -16.00
N ARG A 226 12.14 18.16 -17.17
CA ARG A 226 10.70 18.47 -17.29
C ARG A 226 9.91 17.29 -17.84
N LEU A 227 9.31 16.55 -16.93
CA LEU A 227 8.40 15.46 -17.25
C LEU A 227 7.06 15.98 -17.83
N ARG A 228 6.49 15.25 -18.79
CA ARG A 228 5.13 15.47 -19.30
C ARG A 228 4.19 14.36 -18.84
N PRO A 229 2.95 14.69 -18.43
CA PRO A 229 1.94 13.69 -18.10
C PRO A 229 1.67 12.75 -19.28
N VAL A 230 1.57 11.46 -19.02
CA VAL A 230 1.11 10.45 -19.98
C VAL A 230 -0.32 10.05 -19.60
N GLY A 231 -1.22 9.99 -20.58
CA GLY A 231 -2.62 9.63 -20.35
C GLY A 231 -3.36 10.61 -19.43
N ALA A 232 -4.06 10.09 -18.43
CA ALA A 232 -4.86 10.87 -17.48
C ALA A 232 -4.04 11.45 -16.31
N SER A 233 -2.71 11.36 -16.36
CA SER A 233 -1.84 11.76 -15.25
C SER A 233 -2.00 13.24 -14.88
N ARG A 234 -1.93 13.53 -13.57
CA ARG A 234 -1.87 14.92 -13.07
C ARG A 234 -0.62 15.62 -13.60
N ARG A 235 -0.59 16.96 -13.52
CA ARG A 235 0.59 17.77 -13.83
C ARG A 235 1.83 17.16 -13.18
N ALA A 236 2.91 17.03 -13.96
CA ALA A 236 4.14 16.45 -13.48
C ALA A 236 4.74 17.26 -12.31
N PRO A 237 5.23 16.58 -11.27
CA PRO A 237 5.94 17.22 -10.18
C PRO A 237 7.27 17.80 -10.67
N GLY A 238 7.81 18.78 -9.95
CA GLY A 238 9.16 19.26 -10.20
C GLY A 238 10.22 18.21 -9.86
N ALA A 239 11.29 18.15 -10.64
CA ALA A 239 12.47 17.37 -10.28
C ALA A 239 13.10 17.92 -9.00
N ARG A 240 13.57 17.03 -8.13
CA ARG A 240 14.29 17.36 -6.90
C ARG A 240 15.70 16.77 -6.96
N PRO A 241 16.72 17.42 -6.36
CA PRO A 241 18.03 16.82 -6.19
C PRO A 241 17.94 15.53 -5.35
N ALA A 242 18.66 14.49 -5.79
CA ALA A 242 18.77 13.22 -5.07
C ALA A 242 19.84 13.26 -3.97
N ASP A 243 20.83 14.16 -4.10
CA ASP A 243 21.85 14.35 -3.08
C ASP A 243 21.25 14.81 -1.75
N GLY A 244 21.61 14.11 -0.66
CA GLY A 244 21.03 14.30 0.67
C GLY A 244 19.53 13.99 0.80
N ALA A 245 18.90 13.43 -0.24
CA ALA A 245 17.49 13.06 -0.22
C ALA A 245 17.30 11.62 0.26
N VAL A 246 16.29 11.44 1.11
CA VAL A 246 15.96 10.17 1.75
C VAL A 246 14.47 9.87 1.62
N CYS A 247 14.09 8.60 1.74
CA CYS A 247 12.71 8.15 1.76
C CYS A 247 12.50 7.01 2.74
N VAL A 248 11.25 6.82 3.18
CA VAL A 248 10.86 5.63 3.94
C VAL A 248 11.01 4.38 3.08
N ASP A 249 11.20 3.23 3.75
CA ASP A 249 11.27 1.92 3.12
C ASP A 249 10.02 1.62 2.25
N GLU A 250 10.18 0.79 1.21
CA GLU A 250 9.11 0.41 0.28
C GLU A 250 7.91 -0.24 1.02
N SER A 251 8.16 -1.00 2.10
CA SER A 251 7.09 -1.60 2.90
C SER A 251 6.29 -0.57 3.71
N VAL A 252 6.97 0.40 4.32
CA VAL A 252 6.33 1.54 4.99
C VAL A 252 5.53 2.34 3.98
N TRP A 253 6.07 2.59 2.79
CA TRP A 253 5.35 3.25 1.73
C TRP A 253 4.06 2.48 1.34
N ARG A 254 4.16 1.18 1.05
CA ARG A 254 3.01 0.39 0.57
C ARG A 254 1.91 0.20 1.62
N TYR A 255 2.27 0.00 2.88
CA TYR A 255 1.33 -0.37 3.93
C TYR A 255 0.92 0.78 4.86
N ILE A 256 1.68 1.87 4.91
CA ILE A 256 1.33 3.03 5.75
C ILE A 256 1.01 4.23 4.89
N VAL A 257 1.92 4.63 3.99
CA VAL A 257 1.77 5.88 3.24
C VAL A 257 0.62 5.79 2.24
N VAL A 258 0.56 4.75 1.41
CA VAL A 258 -0.49 4.59 0.39
C VAL A 258 -1.91 4.60 0.99
N PRO A 259 -2.26 3.73 1.95
CA PRO A 259 -3.58 3.79 2.59
C PRO A 259 -3.78 5.11 3.36
N GLY A 260 -2.74 5.58 4.06
CA GLY A 260 -2.76 6.83 4.81
C GLY A 260 -3.13 8.06 3.98
N VAL A 261 -2.78 8.11 2.70
CA VAL A 261 -3.17 9.21 1.80
C VAL A 261 -4.69 9.32 1.69
N VAL A 262 -5.41 8.20 1.65
CA VAL A 262 -6.87 8.19 1.57
C VAL A 262 -7.47 8.61 2.91
N GLU A 263 -6.94 8.10 4.02
CA GLU A 263 -7.36 8.44 5.39
C GLU A 263 -7.23 9.95 5.65
N VAL A 264 -6.04 10.52 5.45
CA VAL A 264 -5.76 11.94 5.66
C VAL A 264 -6.61 12.82 4.75
N ARG A 265 -6.72 12.47 3.46
CA ARG A 265 -7.55 13.22 2.51
C ARG A 265 -9.02 13.22 2.92
N LEU A 266 -9.57 12.07 3.31
CA LEU A 266 -10.96 11.96 3.73
C LEU A 266 -11.19 12.73 5.02
N HIS A 267 -10.28 12.61 6.00
CA HIS A 267 -10.32 13.40 7.23
C HIS A 267 -10.35 14.90 6.94
N ASP A 268 -9.42 15.42 6.14
CA ASP A 268 -9.33 16.86 5.86
C ASP A 268 -10.56 17.38 5.11
N ARG A 269 -11.13 16.58 4.20
CA ARG A 269 -12.40 16.90 3.53
C ARG A 269 -13.57 17.00 4.52
N LEU A 270 -13.64 16.08 5.49
CA LEU A 270 -14.69 16.04 6.51
C LEU A 270 -14.52 17.16 7.54
N ALA A 271 -13.28 17.48 7.92
CA ALA A 271 -12.93 18.56 8.84
C ALA A 271 -13.35 19.94 8.29
N ALA A 272 -13.38 20.10 6.96
CA ALA A 272 -13.82 21.32 6.30
C ALA A 272 -15.35 21.51 6.32
N LEU A 273 -16.14 20.54 6.78
CA LEU A 273 -17.59 20.66 6.86
C LEU A 273 -18.01 21.50 8.08
N PRO A 274 -18.91 22.50 7.91
CA PRO A 274 -19.40 23.29 9.03
C PRO A 274 -20.10 22.44 10.09
N GLY A 275 -19.84 22.71 11.37
CA GLY A 275 -20.48 22.02 12.50
C GLY A 275 -20.02 20.58 12.72
N VAL A 276 -18.95 20.16 12.05
CA VAL A 276 -18.36 18.82 12.16
C VAL A 276 -17.00 18.92 12.87
N LYS A 277 -16.79 18.02 13.83
CA LYS A 277 -15.49 17.77 14.46
C LYS A 277 -14.98 16.42 13.98
N THR A 278 -13.71 16.35 13.63
CA THR A 278 -13.07 15.10 13.20
C THR A 278 -11.84 14.82 14.05
N ALA A 279 -11.56 13.54 14.23
CA ALA A 279 -10.31 13.05 14.80
C ALA A 279 -9.74 11.96 13.89
N LEU A 280 -8.43 11.95 13.73
CA LEU A 280 -7.68 10.96 12.96
C LEU A 280 -6.97 10.01 13.95
N TYR A 281 -7.07 8.71 13.70
CA TYR A 281 -6.51 7.61 14.51
C TYR A 281 -6.85 7.62 16.02
N PRO A 282 -8.11 7.90 16.42
CA PRO A 282 -8.50 7.92 17.83
C PRO A 282 -8.15 6.61 18.54
N ARG A 283 -7.69 6.72 19.81
CA ARG A 283 -7.32 5.58 20.66
C ARG A 283 -6.26 4.68 20.01
N LYS A 284 -5.26 5.30 19.37
CA LYS A 284 -4.14 4.62 18.69
C LYS A 284 -4.64 3.62 17.65
N ASP A 285 -5.45 4.13 16.72
CA ASP A 285 -5.92 3.38 15.56
C ASP A 285 -6.99 2.32 15.85
N LEU A 286 -7.90 2.58 16.81
CA LEU A 286 -9.09 1.74 16.96
C LEU A 286 -9.96 1.78 15.68
N HIS A 287 -9.95 2.92 15.01
CA HIS A 287 -10.47 3.13 13.66
C HIS A 287 -9.78 4.37 13.08
N ASP A 288 -9.80 4.52 11.75
CA ASP A 288 -9.01 5.56 11.09
C ASP A 288 -9.55 6.97 11.34
N ILE A 289 -10.87 7.17 11.28
CA ILE A 289 -11.49 8.50 11.39
C ILE A 289 -12.74 8.46 12.28
N GLN A 290 -12.79 9.34 13.27
CA GLN A 290 -14.01 9.65 14.03
C GLN A 290 -14.56 10.99 13.57
N VAL A 291 -15.88 11.05 13.41
CA VAL A 291 -16.60 12.26 13.01
C VAL A 291 -17.75 12.46 13.96
N VAL A 292 -17.78 13.62 14.62
CA VAL A 292 -18.85 14.01 15.53
C VAL A 292 -19.45 15.31 15.03
N GLY A 293 -20.77 15.35 14.92
CA GLY A 293 -21.50 16.60 14.67
C GLY A 293 -22.61 16.81 15.68
N ALA A 294 -23.06 18.06 15.78
CA ALA A 294 -24.21 18.44 16.59
C ALA A 294 -25.29 19.01 15.68
N GLY A 295 -26.55 18.63 15.92
CA GLY A 295 -27.73 19.31 15.38
C GLY A 295 -28.68 19.72 16.49
N GLU A 296 -29.79 20.36 16.11
CA GLU A 296 -30.89 20.70 17.04
C GLU A 296 -31.31 19.46 17.84
N GLY A 297 -30.92 19.42 19.11
CA GLY A 297 -31.30 18.40 20.08
C GLY A 297 -30.53 17.07 20.06
N ASP A 298 -29.70 16.77 19.05
CA ASP A 298 -29.06 15.44 18.97
C ASP A 298 -27.62 15.46 18.42
N LYS A 299 -26.72 14.79 19.15
CA LYS A 299 -25.34 14.54 18.73
C LYS A 299 -25.32 13.30 17.86
N TRP A 300 -24.55 13.33 16.78
CA TRP A 300 -24.36 12.17 15.92
C TRP A 300 -22.88 11.88 15.73
N GLU A 301 -22.58 10.61 15.53
CA GLU A 301 -21.22 10.11 15.40
C GLU A 301 -21.10 9.13 14.23
N PHE A 302 -20.00 9.21 13.50
CA PHE A 302 -19.54 8.20 12.56
C PHE A 302 -18.13 7.79 12.95
N THR A 303 -17.89 6.48 13.06
CA THR A 303 -16.56 5.90 13.11
C THR A 303 -16.31 5.18 11.80
N LEU A 304 -15.18 5.47 11.16
CA LEU A 304 -14.84 5.05 9.81
C LEU A 304 -13.52 4.28 9.84
N ASP A 305 -13.48 3.17 9.12
CA ASP A 305 -12.28 2.38 8.90
C ASP A 305 -12.05 2.24 7.39
N VAL A 306 -10.95 2.81 6.89
CA VAL A 306 -10.58 2.88 5.48
C VAL A 306 -9.74 1.66 5.13
N LYS A 307 -10.17 0.89 4.12
CA LYS A 307 -9.43 -0.29 3.66
C LYS A 307 -9.19 -0.24 2.16
N ASP A 308 -7.93 -0.33 1.75
CA ASP A 308 -7.50 -0.37 0.35
C ASP A 308 -6.94 -1.75 -0.02
N TYR A 309 -7.87 -2.69 -0.21
CA TYR A 309 -7.58 -4.02 -0.74
C TYR A 309 -8.00 -4.07 -2.22
N ALA A 310 -7.18 -4.70 -3.05
CA ALA A 310 -7.51 -5.02 -4.42
C ALA A 310 -8.46 -6.23 -4.54
N SER A 311 -8.40 -7.17 -3.59
CA SER A 311 -9.29 -8.32 -3.54
C SER A 311 -10.38 -8.16 -2.48
N ALA A 312 -11.65 -8.23 -2.93
CA ALA A 312 -12.80 -8.24 -2.05
C ALA A 312 -12.81 -9.48 -1.14
N SER A 313 -12.44 -10.65 -1.69
CA SER A 313 -12.33 -11.89 -0.94
C SER A 313 -11.23 -11.85 0.12
N ALA A 314 -10.06 -11.27 -0.21
CA ALA A 314 -8.96 -11.09 0.75
C ALA A 314 -9.38 -10.18 1.91
N LEU A 315 -10.04 -9.06 1.60
CA LEU A 315 -10.56 -8.15 2.62
C LEU A 315 -11.61 -8.82 3.50
N ALA A 316 -12.60 -9.51 2.92
CA ALA A 316 -13.65 -10.18 3.69
C ALA A 316 -13.05 -11.20 4.66
N ARG A 317 -12.13 -12.05 4.18
CA ARG A 317 -11.42 -13.01 5.00
C ARG A 317 -10.60 -12.35 6.11
N ARG A 318 -9.96 -11.23 5.80
CA ARG A 318 -9.21 -10.48 6.81
C ARG A 318 -10.12 -9.97 7.92
N LEU A 319 -11.32 -9.52 7.56
CA LEU A 319 -12.32 -9.03 8.51
C LEU A 319 -12.99 -10.15 9.32
N GLU A 320 -12.99 -11.39 8.83
CA GLU A 320 -13.38 -12.57 9.64
C GLU A 320 -12.36 -12.82 10.76
N GLU A 321 -11.06 -12.71 10.47
CA GLU A 321 -9.99 -12.87 11.47
C GLU A 321 -9.94 -11.69 12.45
N ARG A 322 -10.14 -10.47 11.93
CA ARG A 322 -10.06 -9.21 12.68
C ARG A 322 -11.17 -8.26 12.24
N PRO A 323 -12.36 -8.34 12.87
CA PRO A 323 -13.46 -7.44 12.57
C PRO A 323 -13.08 -5.97 12.83
N ILE A 324 -13.64 -5.06 12.04
CA ILE A 324 -13.50 -3.61 12.31
C ILE A 324 -14.21 -3.26 13.63
N ALA A 325 -13.62 -2.35 14.39
CA ALA A 325 -14.27 -1.75 15.56
C ALA A 325 -15.13 -0.52 15.20
N SER A 326 -15.12 -0.11 13.92
CA SER A 326 -15.84 1.05 13.41
C SER A 326 -17.26 0.69 12.95
N GLY A 327 -18.12 1.69 12.84
CA GLY A 327 -19.47 1.52 12.33
C GLY A 327 -19.56 1.46 10.81
N HIS A 328 -18.48 1.80 10.08
CA HIS A 328 -18.45 1.85 8.62
C HIS A 328 -17.10 1.41 8.05
N LEU A 329 -17.15 0.45 7.13
CA LEU A 329 -16.04 0.14 6.24
C LEU A 329 -16.08 1.09 5.04
N VAL A 330 -15.00 1.84 4.85
CA VAL A 330 -14.85 2.83 3.79
C VAL A 330 -13.82 2.37 2.78
N LEU A 331 -14.19 2.41 1.50
CA LEU A 331 -13.29 2.08 0.40
C LEU A 331 -12.85 3.35 -0.34
N PRO A 332 -11.59 3.40 -0.84
CA PRO A 332 -11.18 4.43 -1.78
C PRO A 332 -12.09 4.47 -3.01
N ARG A 333 -12.25 5.64 -3.66
CA ARG A 333 -13.14 5.80 -4.83
C ARG A 333 -12.82 4.80 -5.95
N TYR A 334 -11.55 4.52 -6.20
CA TYR A 334 -11.12 3.59 -7.25
C TYR A 334 -11.43 2.11 -6.94
N ARG A 335 -11.90 1.79 -5.72
CA ARG A 335 -12.37 0.46 -5.32
C ARG A 335 -13.89 0.29 -5.37
N ARG A 336 -14.60 1.26 -5.96
CA ARG A 336 -16.09 1.26 -5.99
C ARG A 336 -16.71 -0.01 -6.56
N ASP A 337 -16.02 -0.67 -7.49
CA ASP A 337 -16.55 -1.86 -8.19
C ASP A 337 -16.62 -3.08 -7.27
N GLN A 338 -15.88 -3.09 -6.16
CA GLN A 338 -15.90 -4.17 -5.17
C GLN A 338 -17.10 -4.11 -4.21
N ILE A 339 -17.82 -2.98 -4.12
CA ILE A 339 -18.89 -2.80 -3.11
C ILE A 339 -19.96 -3.88 -3.22
N GLY A 340 -20.37 -4.23 -4.44
CA GLY A 340 -21.42 -5.23 -4.67
C GLY A 340 -21.02 -6.60 -4.14
N GLU A 341 -19.78 -7.01 -4.40
CA GLU A 341 -19.24 -8.27 -3.90
C GLU A 341 -19.05 -8.25 -2.38
N LEU A 342 -18.43 -7.20 -1.84
CA LEU A 342 -18.20 -7.08 -0.40
C LEU A 342 -19.50 -7.08 0.40
N ARG A 343 -20.59 -6.49 -0.11
CA ARG A 343 -21.90 -6.57 0.56
C ARG A 343 -22.49 -7.96 0.58
N ARG A 344 -22.15 -8.82 -0.39
CA ARG A 344 -22.55 -10.24 -0.36
C ARG A 344 -21.71 -11.03 0.64
N LEU A 345 -20.41 -10.74 0.71
CA LEU A 345 -19.48 -11.42 1.61
C LEU A 345 -19.64 -10.96 3.07
N LEU A 346 -20.01 -9.69 3.28
CA LEU A 346 -20.09 -9.03 4.59
C LEU A 346 -21.46 -8.35 4.76
N PRO A 347 -22.57 -9.11 4.83
CA PRO A 347 -23.93 -8.56 4.81
C PRO A 347 -24.22 -7.60 5.97
N GLU A 348 -23.61 -7.84 7.14
CA GLU A 348 -23.81 -7.03 8.34
C GLU A 348 -22.94 -5.77 8.39
N THR A 349 -21.98 -5.62 7.47
CA THR A 349 -21.04 -4.49 7.46
C THR A 349 -21.61 -3.32 6.66
N ARG A 350 -21.56 -2.11 7.22
CA ARG A 350 -21.94 -0.89 6.50
C ARG A 350 -20.80 -0.45 5.59
N ILE A 351 -20.93 -0.74 4.29
CA ILE A 351 -19.90 -0.47 3.28
C ILE A 351 -20.26 0.74 2.43
N ALA A 352 -19.33 1.69 2.31
CA ALA A 352 -19.44 2.87 1.46
C ALA A 352 -18.08 3.24 0.84
N THR A 353 -18.09 4.04 -0.24
CA THR A 353 -16.86 4.72 -0.70
C THR A 353 -16.62 6.02 0.06
N GLU A 354 -15.40 6.53 -0.02
CA GLU A 354 -15.03 7.85 0.53
C GLU A 354 -15.97 8.99 0.08
N ASP A 355 -16.43 8.96 -1.17
CA ASP A 355 -17.35 9.98 -1.68
C ASP A 355 -18.78 9.79 -1.15
N GLN A 356 -19.24 8.54 -1.06
CA GLN A 356 -20.56 8.23 -0.50
C GLN A 356 -20.64 8.61 0.98
N ILE A 357 -19.60 8.32 1.77
CA ILE A 357 -19.57 8.65 3.19
C ILE A 357 -19.46 10.16 3.40
N HIS A 358 -18.62 10.85 2.62
CA HIS A 358 -18.51 12.30 2.64
C HIS A 358 -19.86 12.97 2.35
N ASP A 359 -20.55 12.56 1.29
CA ASP A 359 -21.87 13.12 0.95
C ASP A 359 -22.94 12.82 1.99
N ARG A 360 -22.89 11.64 2.63
CA ARG A 360 -23.79 11.28 3.73
C ARG A 360 -23.59 12.22 4.92
N ILE A 361 -22.34 12.43 5.34
CA ILE A 361 -21.99 13.29 6.47
C ILE A 361 -22.31 14.76 6.15
N ARG A 362 -21.97 15.24 4.96
CA ARG A 362 -22.31 16.60 4.50
C ARG A 362 -23.81 16.87 4.56
N ARG A 363 -24.64 15.94 4.06
CA ARG A 363 -26.11 16.07 4.15
C ARG A 363 -26.61 16.05 5.60
N ARG A 364 -25.99 15.26 6.47
CA ARG A 364 -26.35 15.21 7.90
C ARG A 364 -26.00 16.52 8.60
N ALA A 365 -24.82 17.07 8.34
CA ALA A 365 -24.37 18.36 8.88
C ALA A 365 -25.23 19.52 8.37
N ALA A 366 -25.58 19.55 7.08
CA ALA A 366 -26.44 20.60 6.52
C ALA A 366 -27.84 20.61 7.18
N ARG A 367 -28.45 19.44 7.39
CA ARG A 367 -29.75 19.33 8.08
C ARG A 367 -29.70 19.78 9.54
N ALA A 368 -28.53 19.69 10.17
CA ALA A 368 -28.31 20.10 11.54
C ALA A 368 -28.13 21.63 11.69
N GLY A 369 -27.71 22.32 10.62
CA GLY A 369 -27.47 23.76 10.59
C GLY A 369 -28.57 24.61 9.95
N SER A 370 -29.67 24.01 9.47
CA SER A 370 -30.83 24.76 8.98
C SER A 370 -31.76 25.11 10.15
N PRO A 371 -31.88 26.38 10.57
CA PRO A 371 -32.93 26.78 11.49
C PRO A 371 -34.29 26.57 10.83
N ARG A 372 -35.25 26.00 11.57
CA ARG A 372 -36.65 25.91 11.13
C ARG A 372 -37.36 27.25 11.21
#